data_AF-A0A959XR16-F1
#
_entry.id   AF-A0A959XR16-F1
#
_cell.length_a   1.000
_cell.length_b   1.000
_cell.length_c   1.000
_cell.angle_alpha   90.00
_cell.angle_beta   90.00
_cell.angle_gamma   90.00
#
_symmetry.space_group_name_H-M   'P 1'
#
loop_
_entity.id
_entity.type
_entity.pdbx_description
1 polymer ?
#
loop_
_entity_poly.entity_id
_entity_poly.type
_entity_poly.pdbx_seq_one_letter_code
_entity_poly.pdbx_strand_id
1 'polypeptide(L)'
;MAAIWVRPVQAQCPQLYDYYGNPSASPEWFSCSGTNFALLIASPQPIGAFTIDWGDGSPLHNGASLVAPQTVSHVYVSAVAEYTVVFTELSSGCTVTGSLVMEESTSASIQIPVGGLTQVCAPEAVEFINSSTNVSPNTVFTWDFGDGSPLLTFDHTNWGQTISHTYQQGTVDCETTVRLTAENTCNDLQGGSSFATFNPIRIWDIDDATIAPSATLLCWPDRTVTFANTTNRNCLNQGNIYQRYEYWNFGDYWGTGQDSIIDWTPWPPTFPRTI
;
A
#
# COMPACT_ATOMS: atom_id res chain seq x y z
N MET A 1 14.95 -57.06 -41.23
CA MET A 1 15.46 -56.55 -39.93
C MET A 1 15.06 -55.10 -39.85
N ALA A 2 14.03 -54.78 -39.06
CA ALA A 2 13.65 -53.40 -38.81
C ALA A 2 14.54 -52.86 -37.68
N ALA A 3 15.34 -51.83 -37.99
CA ALA A 3 16.14 -51.14 -36.99
C ALA A 3 15.20 -50.35 -36.08
N ILE A 4 15.11 -50.78 -34.81
CA ILE A 4 14.42 -50.05 -33.75
C ILE A 4 15.32 -48.85 -33.41
N TRP A 5 14.90 -47.67 -33.84
CA TRP A 5 15.50 -46.40 -33.41
C TRP A 5 15.02 -46.11 -32.00
N VAL A 6 15.84 -46.47 -31.01
CA VAL A 6 15.66 -46.00 -29.63
C VAL A 6 15.96 -44.50 -29.63
N ARG A 7 14.92 -43.67 -29.55
CA ARG A 7 15.08 -42.25 -29.23
C ARG A 7 15.66 -42.16 -27.81
N PRO A 8 16.79 -41.45 -27.58
CA PRO A 8 17.23 -41.20 -26.22
C PRO A 8 16.13 -40.42 -25.51
N VAL A 9 15.58 -41.00 -24.45
CA VAL A 9 14.75 -40.27 -23.49
C VAL A 9 15.70 -39.28 -22.82
N GLN A 10 15.58 -38.00 -23.14
CA GLN A 10 16.27 -36.96 -22.36
C GLN A 10 15.71 -37.05 -20.94
N ALA A 11 16.55 -37.47 -19.99
CA ALA A 11 16.20 -37.37 -18.58
C ALA A 11 15.88 -35.91 -18.26
N GLN A 12 14.85 -35.67 -17.44
CA GLN A 12 14.57 -34.33 -16.95
C GLN A 12 15.78 -33.84 -16.15
N CYS A 13 16.15 -32.56 -16.32
CA CYS A 13 17.24 -31.97 -15.56
C CYS A 13 16.99 -32.14 -14.05
N PRO A 14 18.05 -32.26 -13.24
CA PRO A 14 17.89 -32.41 -11.80
C PRO A 14 17.14 -31.20 -11.22
N GLN A 15 16.39 -31.43 -10.16
CA GLN A 15 15.73 -30.38 -9.40
C GLN A 15 16.51 -30.10 -8.12
N LEU A 16 16.41 -28.88 -7.61
CA LEU A 16 16.95 -28.50 -6.30
C LEU A 16 15.80 -28.15 -5.36
N TYR A 17 16.02 -28.28 -4.06
CA TYR A 17 15.03 -27.85 -3.07
C TYR A 17 14.99 -26.32 -2.96
N ASP A 18 13.79 -25.75 -3.04
CA ASP A 18 13.52 -24.34 -2.76
C ASP A 18 13.49 -24.03 -1.25
N TYR A 19 13.17 -22.79 -0.90
CA TYR A 19 13.03 -22.34 0.49
C TYR A 19 12.07 -23.21 1.34
N TYR A 20 11.01 -23.74 0.73
CA TYR A 20 10.01 -24.58 1.41
C TYR A 20 10.37 -26.07 1.41
N GLY A 21 11.50 -26.44 0.81
CA GLY A 21 11.92 -27.82 0.67
C GLY A 21 11.21 -28.57 -0.46
N ASN A 22 10.60 -27.87 -1.42
CA ASN A 22 9.99 -28.49 -2.59
C ASN A 22 10.99 -28.57 -3.75
N PRO A 23 11.04 -29.71 -4.49
CA PRO A 23 11.83 -29.81 -5.70
C PRO A 23 11.38 -28.84 -6.79
N SER A 24 12.29 -28.00 -7.27
CA SER A 24 12.04 -27.04 -8.35
C SER A 24 13.17 -27.03 -9.38
N ALA A 25 12.81 -26.75 -10.64
CA ALA A 25 13.77 -26.45 -11.72
C ALA A 25 14.14 -24.96 -11.77
N SER A 26 13.44 -24.12 -10.99
CA SER A 26 13.71 -22.71 -10.77
C SER A 26 13.46 -22.41 -9.28
N PRO A 27 14.33 -22.90 -8.38
CA PRO A 27 14.15 -22.75 -6.94
C PRO A 27 14.31 -21.28 -6.52
N GLU A 28 13.52 -20.87 -5.54
CA GLU A 28 13.61 -19.55 -4.92
C GLU A 28 14.01 -19.71 -3.45
N TRP A 29 14.94 -18.87 -3.00
CA TRP A 29 15.41 -18.82 -1.62
C TRP A 29 15.30 -17.41 -1.07
N PHE A 30 15.02 -17.32 0.23
CA PHE A 30 14.78 -16.04 0.90
C PHE A 30 15.60 -15.95 2.19
N SER A 31 16.20 -14.80 2.44
CA SER A 31 16.79 -14.43 3.73
C SER A 31 16.20 -13.11 4.20
N CYS A 32 15.52 -13.14 5.34
CA CYS A 32 14.78 -12.01 5.91
C CYS A 32 15.37 -11.50 7.22
N SER A 33 16.68 -11.71 7.42
CA SER A 33 17.34 -11.48 8.72
C SER A 33 18.21 -10.23 8.77
N GLY A 34 18.57 -9.63 7.64
CA GLY A 34 19.56 -8.54 7.59
C GLY A 34 20.96 -8.94 8.07
N THR A 35 21.28 -10.24 8.06
CA THR A 35 22.57 -10.78 8.49
C THR A 35 23.16 -11.70 7.43
N ASN A 36 24.39 -12.18 7.64
CA ASN A 36 25.00 -13.18 6.76
C ASN A 36 24.10 -14.41 6.65
N PHE A 37 23.93 -14.91 5.44
CA PHE A 37 23.03 -16.04 5.16
C PHE A 37 23.82 -17.21 4.57
N ALA A 38 23.67 -18.39 5.19
CA ALA A 38 24.24 -19.62 4.66
C ALA A 38 23.19 -20.36 3.83
N LEU A 39 23.27 -20.23 2.50
CA LEU A 39 22.43 -20.99 1.58
C LEU A 39 22.90 -22.44 1.56
N LEU A 40 21.96 -23.38 1.65
CA LEU A 40 22.20 -24.82 1.56
C LEU A 40 21.51 -25.38 0.32
N ILE A 41 22.31 -25.89 -0.61
CA ILE A 41 21.82 -26.56 -1.82
C ILE A 41 21.76 -28.06 -1.59
N ALA A 42 20.58 -28.64 -1.83
CA ALA A 42 20.34 -30.08 -1.84
C ALA A 42 19.38 -30.44 -2.99
N SER A 43 19.38 -31.73 -3.35
CA SER A 43 18.51 -32.28 -4.40
C SER A 43 17.76 -33.53 -3.89
N PRO A 44 16.52 -33.76 -4.35
CA PRO A 44 15.82 -35.04 -4.15
C PRO A 44 16.43 -36.20 -4.95
N GLN A 45 17.23 -35.92 -5.97
CA GLN A 45 17.80 -36.91 -6.88
C GLN A 45 19.33 -36.97 -6.70
N PRO A 46 19.95 -38.14 -6.89
CA PRO A 46 21.41 -38.24 -6.91
C PRO A 46 21.96 -37.53 -8.16
N ILE A 47 22.83 -36.55 -7.97
CA ILE A 47 23.50 -35.81 -9.03
C ILE A 47 24.98 -36.20 -9.07
N GLY A 48 25.52 -36.34 -10.29
CA GLY A 48 26.94 -36.57 -10.54
C GLY A 48 27.79 -35.32 -10.28
N ALA A 49 28.92 -35.19 -10.98
CA ALA A 49 29.77 -34.02 -10.85
C ALA A 49 29.03 -32.75 -11.30
N PHE A 50 29.18 -31.67 -10.55
CA PHE A 50 28.45 -30.42 -10.76
C PHE A 50 29.32 -29.19 -10.48
N THR A 51 28.88 -28.04 -10.97
CA THR A 51 29.39 -26.73 -10.59
C THR A 51 28.26 -25.82 -10.11
N ILE A 52 28.59 -24.87 -9.23
CA ILE A 52 27.65 -23.83 -8.79
C ILE A 52 28.30 -22.47 -8.98
N ASP A 53 27.62 -21.60 -9.71
CA ASP A 53 27.84 -20.15 -9.70
C ASP A 53 26.87 -19.54 -8.70
N TRP A 54 27.40 -18.86 -7.67
CA TRP A 54 26.60 -18.27 -6.61
C TRP A 54 26.06 -16.88 -6.97
N GLY A 55 26.51 -16.31 -8.09
CA GLY A 55 26.04 -15.00 -8.57
C GLY A 55 26.57 -13.79 -7.78
N ASP A 56 27.39 -14.00 -6.75
CA ASP A 56 28.00 -12.95 -5.91
C ASP A 56 29.44 -12.60 -6.32
N GLY A 57 29.92 -13.15 -7.43
CA GLY A 57 31.30 -12.98 -7.91
C GLY A 57 32.33 -13.86 -7.21
N SER A 58 31.91 -14.75 -6.30
CA SER A 58 32.78 -15.78 -5.74
C SER A 58 33.22 -16.80 -6.82
N PRO A 59 34.35 -17.50 -6.62
CA PRO A 59 34.78 -18.54 -7.55
C PRO A 59 33.75 -19.66 -7.69
N LEU A 60 33.64 -20.24 -8.90
CA LEU A 60 32.78 -21.39 -9.15
C LEU A 60 33.06 -22.52 -8.15
N HIS A 61 32.01 -22.99 -7.49
CA HIS A 61 32.08 -24.18 -6.66
C HIS A 61 32.11 -25.42 -7.55
N ASN A 62 32.96 -26.40 -7.21
CA ASN A 62 33.07 -27.66 -7.94
C ASN A 62 32.78 -28.82 -6.97
N GLY A 63 31.84 -29.69 -7.32
CA GLY A 63 31.48 -30.87 -6.52
C GLY A 63 31.52 -32.16 -7.34
N ALA A 64 31.93 -33.26 -6.70
CA ALA A 64 32.04 -34.56 -7.35
C ALA A 64 30.69 -35.31 -7.46
N SER A 65 29.80 -35.10 -6.48
CA SER A 65 28.46 -35.67 -6.44
C SER A 65 27.61 -34.92 -5.41
N LEU A 66 26.30 -34.82 -5.64
CA LEU A 66 25.33 -34.34 -4.65
C LEU A 66 24.24 -35.39 -4.47
N VAL A 67 24.33 -36.15 -3.40
CA VAL A 67 23.39 -37.24 -3.09
C VAL A 67 22.88 -37.08 -1.68
N ALA A 68 21.56 -37.14 -1.48
CA ALA A 68 20.96 -37.05 -0.15
C ALA A 68 21.65 -38.01 0.84
N PRO A 69 21.99 -37.56 2.07
CA PRO A 69 21.62 -36.30 2.71
C PRO A 69 22.65 -35.16 2.55
N GLN A 70 23.54 -35.21 1.55
CA GLN A 70 24.55 -34.17 1.35
C GLN A 70 23.93 -32.82 0.97
N THR A 71 24.57 -31.76 1.46
CA THR A 71 24.26 -30.37 1.13
C THR A 71 25.54 -29.63 0.76
N VAL A 72 25.45 -28.68 -0.15
CA VAL A 72 26.53 -27.70 -0.41
C VAL A 72 26.15 -26.38 0.26
N SER A 73 27.06 -25.81 1.03
CA SER A 73 26.83 -24.53 1.69
C SER A 73 27.65 -23.42 1.07
N HIS A 74 27.05 -22.24 0.93
CA HIS A 74 27.72 -20.99 0.61
C HIS A 74 27.20 -19.87 1.51
N VAL A 75 28.10 -18.99 1.95
CA VAL A 75 27.76 -17.89 2.85
C VAL A 75 27.75 -16.58 2.07
N TYR A 76 26.57 -15.99 1.96
CA TYR A 76 26.39 -14.63 1.47
C TYR A 76 26.58 -13.65 2.62
N VAL A 77 27.38 -12.62 2.38
CA VAL A 77 27.55 -11.51 3.34
C VAL A 77 26.25 -10.69 3.38
N SER A 78 25.91 -10.19 4.57
CA SER A 78 24.76 -9.34 4.80
C SER A 78 24.65 -8.21 3.76
N ALA A 79 23.58 -8.23 2.98
CA ALA A 79 23.26 -7.23 1.97
C ALA A 79 21.75 -7.26 1.66
N VAL A 80 21.24 -6.15 1.12
CA VAL A 80 19.96 -6.14 0.38
C VAL A 80 20.29 -6.37 -1.08
N ALA A 81 20.03 -7.59 -1.57
CA ALA A 81 20.45 -8.02 -2.90
C ALA A 81 19.61 -9.21 -3.40
N GLU A 82 19.55 -9.32 -4.72
CA GLU A 82 19.05 -10.51 -5.39
C GLU A 82 20.21 -11.17 -6.14
N TYR A 83 20.43 -12.46 -5.90
CA TYR A 83 21.47 -13.25 -6.54
C TYR A 83 20.86 -14.30 -7.46
N THR A 84 21.41 -14.44 -8.66
CA THR A 84 21.09 -15.55 -9.56
C THR A 84 22.08 -16.69 -9.32
N VAL A 85 21.59 -17.82 -8.79
CA VAL A 85 22.39 -19.01 -8.53
C VAL A 85 22.24 -19.98 -9.69
N VAL A 86 23.34 -20.36 -10.33
CA VAL A 86 23.34 -21.28 -11.48
C VAL A 86 24.04 -22.57 -11.12
N PHE A 87 23.26 -23.64 -10.99
CA PHE A 87 23.77 -24.99 -10.79
C PHE A 87 23.88 -25.71 -12.13
N THR A 88 25.04 -26.31 -12.43
CA THR A 88 25.27 -27.04 -13.68
C THR A 88 25.71 -28.47 -13.39
N GLU A 89 24.97 -29.46 -13.88
CA GLU A 89 25.42 -30.86 -13.86
C GLU A 89 26.35 -31.12 -15.05
N LEU A 90 27.56 -31.60 -14.78
CA LEU A 90 28.61 -31.76 -15.80
C LEU A 90 28.40 -32.98 -16.71
N SER A 91 27.74 -34.04 -16.22
CA SER A 91 27.45 -35.26 -16.99
C SER A 91 26.41 -35.04 -18.08
N SER A 92 25.36 -34.28 -17.76
CA SER A 92 24.23 -34.01 -18.67
C SER A 92 24.34 -32.65 -19.37
N GLY A 93 25.11 -31.72 -18.80
CA GLY A 93 25.11 -30.30 -19.20
C GLY A 93 23.85 -29.54 -18.76
N CYS A 94 22.98 -30.15 -17.95
CA CYS A 94 21.77 -29.49 -17.46
C CYS A 94 22.10 -28.33 -16.52
N THR A 95 21.39 -27.22 -16.70
CA THR A 95 21.49 -26.04 -15.84
C THR A 95 20.18 -25.80 -15.10
N VAL A 96 20.27 -25.52 -13.80
CA VAL A 96 19.18 -25.09 -12.93
C VAL A 96 19.50 -23.68 -12.48
N THR A 97 18.60 -22.74 -12.72
CA THR A 97 18.77 -21.34 -12.35
C THR A 97 17.77 -21.01 -11.26
N GLY A 98 18.28 -20.65 -10.07
CA GLY A 98 17.46 -20.19 -8.95
C GLY A 98 17.74 -18.74 -8.58
N SER A 99 16.83 -18.15 -7.80
CA SER A 99 16.97 -16.81 -7.24
C SER A 99 17.13 -16.88 -5.73
N LEU A 100 18.07 -16.11 -5.20
CA LEU A 100 18.18 -15.84 -3.77
C LEU A 100 17.88 -14.37 -3.53
N VAL A 101 16.79 -14.10 -2.81
CA VAL A 101 16.44 -12.75 -2.35
C VAL A 101 16.93 -12.60 -0.92
N MET A 102 17.82 -11.63 -0.70
CA MET A 102 18.25 -11.20 0.62
C MET A 102 17.73 -9.79 0.87
N GLU A 103 16.83 -9.64 1.84
CA GLU A 103 16.30 -8.34 2.25
C GLU A 103 15.84 -8.39 3.72
N GLU A 104 15.28 -7.30 4.21
CA GLU A 104 14.61 -7.23 5.51
C GLU A 104 13.18 -6.79 5.30
N SER A 105 12.27 -7.16 6.20
CA SER A 105 10.91 -6.64 6.15
C SER A 105 10.92 -5.11 6.20
N THR A 106 10.30 -4.49 5.22
CA THR A 106 10.17 -3.04 5.15
C THR A 106 9.25 -2.56 6.27
N SER A 107 9.61 -1.43 6.89
CA SER A 107 8.76 -0.74 7.86
C SER A 107 8.32 0.61 7.28
N ALA A 108 7.03 0.73 7.01
CA ALA A 108 6.42 1.96 6.52
C ALA A 108 6.63 3.13 7.48
N SER A 109 6.86 4.33 6.95
CA SER A 109 6.91 5.57 7.73
C SER A 109 6.57 6.78 6.88
N ILE A 110 5.77 7.70 7.44
CA ILE A 110 5.34 8.94 6.80
C ILE A 110 5.92 10.12 7.56
N GLN A 111 6.45 11.10 6.84
CA GLN A 111 6.86 12.39 7.39
C GLN A 111 6.22 13.54 6.60
N ILE A 112 6.16 14.72 7.21
CA ILE A 112 5.80 15.97 6.53
C ILE A 112 7.09 16.74 6.26
N PRO A 113 7.27 17.33 5.06
CA PRO A 113 8.41 18.20 4.78
C PRO A 113 8.55 19.33 5.81
N VAL A 114 9.77 19.81 6.01
CA VAL A 114 10.00 20.96 6.90
C VAL A 114 9.25 22.18 6.35
N GLY A 115 8.35 22.74 7.16
CA GLY A 115 7.47 23.83 6.74
C GLY A 115 6.22 23.39 5.98
N GLY A 116 5.99 22.09 5.81
CA GLY A 116 4.78 21.55 5.23
C GLY A 116 3.54 21.84 6.10
N LEU A 117 2.39 22.00 5.43
CA LEU A 117 1.12 22.30 6.08
C LEU A 117 0.36 21.00 6.35
N THR A 118 -0.25 20.91 7.52
CA THR A 118 -1.22 19.83 7.87
C THR A 118 -2.63 20.39 8.08
N GLN A 119 -2.81 21.68 7.82
CA GLN A 119 -4.07 22.41 7.91
C GLN A 119 -4.19 23.28 6.67
N VAL A 120 -5.17 22.99 5.80
CA VAL A 120 -5.33 23.65 4.50
C VAL A 120 -6.81 23.87 4.15
N CYS A 121 -7.12 24.81 3.27
CA CYS A 121 -8.46 25.01 2.73
C CYS A 121 -8.64 24.21 1.43
N ALA A 122 -9.72 23.44 1.28
CA ALA A 122 -9.97 22.73 0.02
C ALA A 122 -10.39 23.69 -1.12
N PRO A 123 -9.89 23.49 -2.37
CA PRO A 123 -8.90 22.51 -2.77
C PRO A 123 -7.47 23.00 -2.51
N GLU A 124 -6.64 22.18 -1.86
CA GLU A 124 -5.22 22.51 -1.62
C GLU A 124 -4.39 21.23 -1.54
N ALA A 125 -3.12 21.35 -1.93
CA ALA A 125 -2.18 20.24 -1.90
C ALA A 125 -1.49 20.12 -0.54
N VAL A 126 -1.32 18.88 -0.08
CA VAL A 126 -0.50 18.53 1.09
C VAL A 126 0.61 17.59 0.64
N GLU A 127 1.80 17.80 1.19
CA GLU A 127 2.99 17.04 0.84
C GLU A 127 3.36 16.03 1.93
N PHE A 128 3.79 14.84 1.49
CA PHE A 128 4.16 13.71 2.35
C PHE A 128 5.49 13.12 1.88
N ILE A 129 6.37 12.76 2.81
CA ILE A 129 7.64 12.10 2.54
C ILE A 129 7.52 10.62 2.91
N ASN A 130 7.89 9.73 1.99
CA ASN A 130 8.11 8.33 2.30
C ASN A 130 9.44 8.19 3.07
N SER A 131 9.35 7.98 4.37
CA SER A 131 10.51 7.83 5.27
C SER A 131 10.68 6.39 5.75
N SER A 132 10.13 5.43 5.01
CA SER A 132 10.19 4.00 5.34
C SER A 132 11.62 3.50 5.48
N THR A 133 11.81 2.43 6.25
CA THR A 133 13.11 1.79 6.47
C THR A 133 13.13 0.38 5.88
N ASN A 134 14.32 -0.17 5.66
CA ASN A 134 14.51 -1.52 5.09
C ASN A 134 13.87 -1.67 3.71
N VAL A 135 14.00 -0.65 2.87
CA VAL A 135 13.50 -0.67 1.50
C VAL A 135 14.45 -1.46 0.61
N SER A 136 13.90 -2.39 -0.15
CA SER A 136 14.57 -3.23 -1.14
C SER A 136 13.99 -2.99 -2.54
N PRO A 137 14.65 -3.45 -3.63
CA PRO A 137 14.08 -3.37 -4.98
C PRO A 137 12.70 -4.04 -5.15
N ASN A 138 12.39 -5.02 -4.30
CA ASN A 138 11.10 -5.73 -4.29
C ASN A 138 10.02 -5.02 -3.48
N THR A 139 10.35 -3.89 -2.85
CA THR A 139 9.41 -3.14 -2.03
C THR A 139 8.39 -2.41 -2.89
N VAL A 140 7.11 -2.54 -2.54
CA VAL A 140 5.98 -1.83 -3.10
C VAL A 140 5.36 -0.95 -2.03
N PHE A 141 5.04 0.29 -2.39
CA PHE A 141 4.37 1.25 -1.52
C PHE A 141 2.96 1.53 -2.02
N THR A 142 1.99 1.57 -1.11
CA THR A 142 0.61 1.97 -1.41
C THR A 142 0.18 3.10 -0.48
N TRP A 143 -0.19 4.24 -1.07
CA TRP A 143 -0.69 5.43 -0.38
C TRP A 143 -2.21 5.50 -0.45
N ASP A 144 -2.81 5.79 0.69
CA ASP A 144 -4.23 6.02 0.91
C ASP A 144 -4.37 7.35 1.65
N PHE A 145 -4.91 8.38 1.00
CA PHE A 145 -5.02 9.72 1.59
C PHE A 145 -6.26 9.92 2.47
N GLY A 146 -7.11 8.89 2.60
CA GLY A 146 -8.28 8.90 3.47
C GLY A 146 -9.42 9.80 3.01
N ASP A 147 -9.39 10.32 1.79
CA ASP A 147 -10.41 11.20 1.19
C ASP A 147 -11.26 10.48 0.12
N GLY A 148 -11.14 9.16 0.02
CA GLY A 148 -11.84 8.35 -0.98
C GLY A 148 -11.27 8.43 -2.40
N SER A 149 -10.16 9.14 -2.61
CA SER A 149 -9.42 9.09 -3.87
C SER A 149 -8.82 7.69 -4.13
N PRO A 150 -8.53 7.33 -5.39
CA PRO A 150 -7.88 6.06 -5.69
C PRO A 150 -6.51 5.93 -5.01
N LEU A 151 -6.21 4.71 -4.53
CA LEU A 151 -4.91 4.40 -3.96
C LEU A 151 -3.78 4.65 -4.97
N LEU A 152 -2.67 5.25 -4.53
CA LEU A 152 -1.48 5.40 -5.36
C LEU A 152 -0.48 4.30 -5.02
N THR A 153 -0.01 3.58 -6.03
CA THR A 153 1.00 2.51 -5.85
C THR A 153 2.30 2.89 -6.54
N PHE A 154 3.41 2.74 -5.83
CA PHE A 154 4.76 3.01 -6.32
C PHE A 154 5.67 1.82 -6.03
N ASP A 155 6.74 1.69 -6.82
CA ASP A 155 7.84 0.80 -6.51
C ASP A 155 8.76 1.41 -5.44
N HIS A 156 9.83 0.68 -5.11
CA HIS A 156 10.85 1.06 -4.15
C HIS A 156 11.46 2.47 -4.37
N THR A 157 11.38 3.04 -5.57
CA THR A 157 11.97 4.35 -5.88
C THR A 157 11.25 5.52 -5.20
N ASN A 158 10.03 5.29 -4.69
CA ASN A 158 9.33 6.29 -3.88
C ASN A 158 9.98 6.54 -2.51
N TRP A 159 10.92 5.69 -2.08
CA TRP A 159 11.66 5.90 -0.84
C TRP A 159 12.43 7.23 -0.83
N GLY A 160 12.24 8.02 0.23
CA GLY A 160 12.83 9.35 0.38
C GLY A 160 12.22 10.42 -0.53
N GLN A 161 11.24 10.08 -1.36
CA GLN A 161 10.55 11.06 -2.22
C GLN A 161 9.42 11.77 -1.47
N THR A 162 9.17 13.00 -1.90
CA THR A 162 7.99 13.76 -1.51
C THR A 162 6.88 13.55 -2.54
N ILE A 163 5.70 13.16 -2.08
CA ILE A 163 4.47 13.08 -2.87
C ILE A 163 3.57 14.25 -2.46
N SER A 164 2.91 14.85 -3.45
CA SER A 164 1.90 15.89 -3.25
C SER A 164 0.52 15.31 -3.59
N HIS A 165 -0.46 15.50 -2.69
CA HIS A 165 -1.85 15.10 -2.90
C HIS A 165 -2.78 16.30 -2.68
N THR A 166 -3.67 16.56 -3.65
CA THR A 166 -4.66 17.63 -3.54
C THR A 166 -5.97 17.10 -2.98
N TYR A 167 -6.30 17.54 -1.77
CA TYR A 167 -7.63 17.30 -1.18
C TYR A 167 -8.64 18.20 -1.87
N GLN A 168 -9.63 17.60 -2.53
CA GLN A 168 -10.70 18.33 -3.23
C GLN A 168 -11.82 18.73 -2.25
N GLN A 169 -12.70 19.62 -2.68
CA GLN A 169 -13.88 19.98 -1.90
C GLN A 169 -14.88 18.82 -1.84
N GLY A 170 -15.52 18.66 -0.69
CA GLY A 170 -16.51 17.63 -0.39
C GLY A 170 -15.96 16.22 -0.17
N THR A 171 -14.64 16.04 -0.03
CA THR A 171 -14.03 14.69 0.11
C THR A 171 -13.74 14.29 1.56
N VAL A 172 -13.59 15.25 2.47
CA VAL A 172 -13.25 15.02 3.89
C VAL A 172 -14.07 15.93 4.79
N ASP A 173 -14.68 15.38 5.84
CA ASP A 173 -15.32 16.17 6.90
C ASP A 173 -14.31 16.51 8.01
N CYS A 174 -13.61 17.62 7.80
CA CYS A 174 -12.60 18.23 8.67
C CYS A 174 -11.28 17.48 8.84
N GLU A 175 -11.27 16.29 9.42
CA GLU A 175 -10.04 15.54 9.70
C GLU A 175 -9.96 14.27 8.85
N THR A 176 -8.80 14.03 8.26
CA THR A 176 -8.47 12.77 7.56
C THR A 176 -7.17 12.17 8.09
N THR A 177 -7.00 10.89 7.81
CA THR A 177 -5.80 10.10 8.12
C THR A 177 -5.21 9.57 6.85
N VAL A 178 -3.93 9.86 6.62
CA VAL A 178 -3.17 9.25 5.52
C VAL A 178 -2.60 7.94 6.01
N ARG A 179 -2.63 6.90 5.17
CA ARG A 179 -2.01 5.61 5.41
C ARG A 179 -1.04 5.28 4.28
N LEU A 180 0.15 4.83 4.65
CA LEU A 180 1.16 4.27 3.77
C LEU A 180 1.33 2.81 4.15
N THR A 181 1.14 1.92 3.19
CA THR A 181 1.49 0.50 3.30
C THR A 181 2.80 0.26 2.57
N ALA A 182 3.70 -0.53 3.15
CA ALA A 182 4.94 -0.97 2.54
C ALA A 182 5.08 -2.49 2.64
N GLU A 183 5.35 -3.15 1.52
CA GLU A 183 5.36 -4.60 1.38
C GLU A 183 6.54 -5.04 0.52
N ASN A 184 7.27 -6.06 0.96
CA ASN A 184 8.24 -6.79 0.16
C ASN A 184 8.11 -8.30 0.44
N THR A 185 8.97 -9.12 -0.16
CA THR A 185 8.89 -10.57 -0.02
C THR A 185 9.06 -11.03 1.43
N CYS A 186 9.91 -10.35 2.20
CA CYS A 186 10.09 -10.66 3.61
C CYS A 186 8.90 -10.26 4.48
N ASN A 187 8.19 -9.17 4.16
CA ASN A 187 6.92 -8.84 4.81
C ASN A 187 5.91 -9.99 4.63
N ASP A 188 5.74 -10.50 3.41
CA ASP A 188 4.82 -11.60 3.12
C ASP A 188 5.16 -12.86 3.92
N LEU A 189 6.45 -13.23 3.95
CA LEU A 189 6.94 -14.40 4.69
C LEU A 189 6.80 -14.25 6.22
N GLN A 190 6.81 -13.03 6.74
CA GLN A 190 6.81 -12.75 8.18
C GLN A 190 5.46 -12.31 8.75
N GLY A 191 4.39 -12.36 7.95
CA GLY A 191 3.02 -12.18 8.45
C GLY A 191 2.28 -10.95 7.91
N GLY A 192 2.82 -10.30 6.88
CA GLY A 192 2.13 -9.28 6.08
C GLY A 192 2.86 -7.94 5.96
N SER A 193 2.31 -7.08 5.13
CA SER A 193 2.77 -5.71 4.95
C SER A 193 2.80 -4.89 6.23
N SER A 194 3.74 -3.95 6.27
CA SER A 194 3.79 -2.91 7.29
C SER A 194 2.92 -1.73 6.87
N PHE A 195 2.39 -0.97 7.84
CA PHE A 195 1.73 0.28 7.54
C PHE A 195 2.07 1.37 8.56
N ALA A 196 2.05 2.61 8.09
CA ALA A 196 2.15 3.81 8.91
C ALA A 196 0.93 4.70 8.63
N THR A 197 0.53 5.47 9.64
CA THR A 197 -0.53 6.46 9.49
C THR A 197 -0.02 7.83 9.92
N PHE A 198 -0.55 8.87 9.28
CA PHE A 198 -0.31 10.26 9.66
C PHE A 198 -1.65 10.96 9.89
N ASN A 199 -1.85 11.44 11.11
CA ASN A 199 -3.08 12.11 11.53
C ASN A 199 -2.84 13.10 12.70
N PRO A 200 -3.68 14.13 12.84
CA PRO A 200 -4.72 14.53 11.88
C PRO A 200 -4.16 15.39 10.73
N ILE A 201 -4.70 15.20 9.53
CA ILE A 201 -4.68 16.22 8.46
C ILE A 201 -6.00 16.95 8.52
N ARG A 202 -5.98 18.29 8.64
CA ARG A 202 -7.18 19.11 8.72
C ARG A 202 -7.44 19.82 7.40
N ILE A 203 -8.60 19.55 6.83
CA ILE A 203 -9.07 20.15 5.59
C ILE A 203 -10.28 21.03 5.92
N TRP A 204 -10.08 22.34 5.78
CA TRP A 204 -11.17 23.31 5.87
C TRP A 204 -11.93 23.30 4.56
N ASP A 205 -13.12 22.71 4.61
CA ASP A 205 -13.97 22.43 3.46
C ASP A 205 -15.37 23.04 3.66
N ILE A 206 -16.30 22.72 2.76
CA ILE A 206 -17.70 23.09 2.85
C ILE A 206 -18.34 22.52 4.12
N ASP A 207 -19.24 23.30 4.72
CA ASP A 207 -20.07 22.83 5.82
C ASP A 207 -21.11 21.81 5.29
N ASP A 208 -21.48 20.82 6.10
CA ASP A 208 -22.53 19.86 5.76
C ASP A 208 -23.90 20.43 6.16
N ALA A 209 -24.59 20.98 5.16
CA ALA A 209 -25.85 21.69 5.32
C ALA A 209 -26.96 20.74 5.80
N THR A 210 -27.45 20.97 7.02
CA THR A 210 -28.48 20.12 7.65
C THR A 210 -29.59 20.99 8.23
N ILE A 211 -30.84 20.53 8.08
CA ILE A 211 -32.04 21.16 8.65
C ILE A 211 -32.78 20.19 9.57
N ALA A 212 -33.39 20.71 10.63
CA ALA A 212 -34.24 19.95 11.54
C ALA A 212 -35.66 20.54 11.58
N PRO A 213 -36.69 19.83 11.10
CA PRO A 213 -38.08 20.27 11.23
C PRO A 213 -38.64 19.97 12.63
N SER A 214 -39.57 20.79 13.10
CA SER A 214 -40.30 20.57 14.36
C SER A 214 -41.24 19.37 14.31
N ALA A 215 -41.68 18.98 13.11
CA ALA A 215 -42.50 17.80 12.84
C ALA A 215 -42.31 17.35 11.38
N THR A 216 -42.30 16.05 11.14
CA THR A 216 -42.28 15.45 9.78
C THR A 216 -43.65 14.95 9.33
N LEU A 217 -44.61 14.87 10.25
CA LEU A 217 -46.00 14.55 9.99
C LEU A 217 -46.88 15.52 10.76
N LEU A 218 -47.78 16.19 10.06
CA LEU A 218 -48.80 17.04 10.66
C LEU A 218 -50.16 16.35 10.64
N CYS A 219 -50.87 16.42 11.76
CA CYS A 219 -52.27 16.01 11.84
C CYS A 219 -53.14 17.26 11.77
N TRP A 220 -54.23 17.21 11.01
CA TRP A 220 -55.19 18.31 11.01
C TRP A 220 -55.69 18.61 12.43
N PRO A 221 -55.73 19.87 12.89
CA PRO A 221 -55.61 21.12 12.13
C PRO A 221 -54.21 21.74 12.06
N ASP A 222 -53.14 21.06 12.48
CA ASP A 222 -51.78 21.60 12.45
C ASP A 222 -51.32 21.77 10.99
N ARG A 223 -50.78 22.96 10.68
CA ARG A 223 -50.36 23.33 9.33
C ARG A 223 -48.99 24.01 9.26
N THR A 224 -48.31 24.14 10.39
CA THR A 224 -47.05 24.88 10.47
C THR A 224 -45.90 23.96 10.82
N VAL A 225 -44.75 24.17 10.18
CA VAL A 225 -43.49 23.50 10.53
C VAL A 225 -42.44 24.56 10.81
N THR A 226 -41.74 24.40 11.93
CA THR A 226 -40.58 25.22 12.27
C THR A 226 -39.30 24.48 11.88
N PHE A 227 -38.46 25.09 11.06
CA PHE A 227 -37.16 24.55 10.65
C PHE A 227 -36.04 25.24 11.43
N ALA A 228 -35.11 24.44 11.97
CA ALA A 228 -33.86 24.91 12.55
C ALA A 228 -32.70 24.56 11.62
N ASN A 229 -31.73 25.49 11.47
CA ASN A 229 -30.47 25.19 10.82
C ASN A 229 -29.57 24.43 11.80
N THR A 230 -29.31 23.16 11.50
CA THR A 230 -28.46 22.27 12.28
C THR A 230 -27.21 21.87 11.50
N THR A 231 -26.79 22.69 10.54
CA THR A 231 -25.60 22.50 9.70
C THR A 231 -24.38 22.12 10.56
N ASN A 232 -23.66 21.09 10.12
CA ASN A 232 -22.38 20.74 10.71
C ASN A 232 -21.31 21.66 10.13
N ARG A 233 -20.73 22.52 10.99
CA ARG A 233 -19.70 23.47 10.57
C ARG A 233 -18.37 22.76 10.47
N ASN A 234 -17.85 22.66 9.26
CA ASN A 234 -16.59 22.02 8.98
C ASN A 234 -15.47 22.65 9.82
N CYS A 235 -14.74 21.82 10.56
CA CYS A 235 -13.61 22.21 11.40
C CYS A 235 -13.84 23.33 12.42
N LEU A 236 -15.09 23.55 12.87
CA LEU A 236 -15.39 24.61 13.83
C LEU A 236 -14.56 24.48 15.12
N ASN A 237 -14.51 23.28 15.70
CA ASN A 237 -13.78 23.01 16.93
C ASN A 237 -12.26 23.00 16.72
N GLN A 238 -11.82 22.93 15.47
CA GLN A 238 -10.42 22.89 15.03
C GLN A 238 -9.90 24.26 14.60
N GLY A 239 -10.70 25.32 14.75
CA GLY A 239 -10.29 26.70 14.51
C GLY A 239 -10.91 27.36 13.28
N ASN A 240 -11.72 26.65 12.49
CA ASN A 240 -12.49 27.25 11.40
C ASN A 240 -13.71 28.03 11.95
N ILE A 241 -13.41 29.15 12.62
CA ILE A 241 -14.39 29.98 13.35
C ILE A 241 -14.93 31.15 12.51
N TYR A 242 -14.70 31.14 11.19
CA TYR A 242 -15.22 32.18 10.31
C TYR A 242 -16.76 32.24 10.37
N GLN A 243 -17.30 33.46 10.38
CA GLN A 243 -18.74 33.70 10.34
C GLN A 243 -19.36 32.97 9.15
N ARG A 244 -20.36 32.12 9.42
CA ARG A 244 -21.15 31.46 8.38
C ARG A 244 -22.38 32.27 8.04
N TYR A 245 -22.96 31.95 6.90
CA TYR A 245 -24.20 32.54 6.44
C TYR A 245 -25.18 31.41 6.09
N GLU A 246 -26.46 31.65 6.30
CA GLU A 246 -27.54 30.73 5.93
C GLU A 246 -28.45 31.40 4.89
N TYR A 247 -28.90 30.59 3.92
CA TYR A 247 -29.88 30.95 2.90
C TYR A 247 -30.98 29.91 2.93
N TRP A 248 -32.23 30.35 2.90
CA TRP A 248 -33.38 29.44 2.92
C TRP A 248 -34.23 29.63 1.67
N ASN A 249 -34.57 28.53 1.01
CA ASN A 249 -35.57 28.48 -0.05
C ASN A 249 -36.66 27.47 0.34
N PHE A 250 -37.89 27.95 0.54
CA PHE A 250 -39.05 27.14 0.90
C PHE A 250 -39.95 26.80 -0.31
N GLY A 251 -39.47 27.02 -1.53
CA GLY A 251 -40.22 26.84 -2.78
C GLY A 251 -41.40 27.81 -2.93
N ASP A 252 -42.31 27.51 -3.86
CA ASP A 252 -43.54 28.30 -4.08
C ASP A 252 -44.61 28.02 -3.03
N TYR A 253 -44.26 28.19 -1.75
CA TYR A 253 -45.15 27.93 -0.61
C TYR A 253 -46.47 28.72 -0.71
N TRP A 254 -46.43 29.94 -1.25
CA TRP A 254 -47.60 30.81 -1.38
C TRP A 254 -48.37 30.67 -2.69
N GLY A 255 -47.94 29.78 -3.60
CA GLY A 255 -48.60 29.55 -4.90
C GLY A 255 -48.62 30.78 -5.80
N THR A 256 -47.67 31.70 -5.62
CA THR A 256 -47.55 32.95 -6.38
C THR A 256 -46.71 32.76 -7.65
N GLY A 257 -46.19 31.56 -7.89
CA GLY A 257 -45.25 31.27 -8.97
C GLY A 257 -43.85 31.80 -8.70
N GLN A 258 -43.53 32.13 -7.44
CA GLN A 258 -42.21 32.61 -7.01
C GLN A 258 -41.79 31.91 -5.72
N ASP A 259 -40.51 31.55 -5.63
CA ASP A 259 -39.95 30.91 -4.45
C ASP A 259 -39.95 31.84 -3.22
N SER A 260 -40.31 31.27 -2.08
CA SER A 260 -40.25 31.94 -0.77
C SER A 260 -38.83 31.86 -0.22
N ILE A 261 -38.07 32.94 -0.43
CA ILE A 261 -36.64 33.02 -0.16
C ILE A 261 -36.35 33.91 1.05
N ILE A 262 -35.49 33.42 1.94
CA ILE A 262 -34.76 34.25 2.91
C ILE A 262 -33.31 34.31 2.42
N ASP A 263 -32.87 35.51 2.04
CA ASP A 263 -31.52 35.73 1.53
C ASP A 263 -30.44 35.50 2.62
N TRP A 264 -29.17 35.48 2.22
CA TRP A 264 -28.04 35.19 3.09
C TRP A 264 -28.02 36.06 4.36
N THR A 265 -28.07 35.40 5.51
CA THR A 265 -27.98 36.06 6.82
C THR A 265 -26.91 35.42 7.70
N PRO A 266 -26.23 36.16 8.60
CA PRO A 266 -25.22 35.59 9.48
C PRO A 266 -25.79 34.49 10.38
N TRP A 267 -25.06 33.38 10.48
CA TRP A 267 -25.34 32.25 11.35
C TRP A 267 -24.05 31.70 11.99
N PRO A 268 -24.02 31.40 13.29
CA PRO A 268 -25.03 31.70 14.33
C PRO A 268 -25.10 33.20 14.70
N PRO A 269 -26.15 33.66 15.43
CA PRO A 269 -27.23 32.86 16.02
C PRO A 269 -28.23 32.33 14.97
N THR A 270 -28.85 31.18 15.25
CA THR A 270 -29.96 30.66 14.43
C THR A 270 -31.29 31.18 14.96
N PHE A 271 -32.15 31.65 14.07
CA PHE A 271 -33.55 31.92 14.38
C PHE A 271 -34.40 30.89 13.62
N PRO A 272 -35.08 29.96 14.32
CA PRO A 272 -35.91 28.96 13.66
C PRO A 272 -36.95 29.61 12.75
N ARG A 273 -37.17 29.04 11.56
CA ARG A 273 -38.06 29.59 10.53
C ARG A 273 -39.36 28.80 10.54
N THR A 274 -40.48 29.47 10.82
CA THR A 274 -41.80 28.83 10.80
C THR A 274 -42.51 29.22 9.51
N ILE A 275 -42.95 28.21 8.76
CA ILE A 275 -43.81 28.36 7.59
C ILE A 275 -45.13 27.65 7.81
#